data_AF-A0A323VD07-F1
#
_entry.id   AF-A0A323VD07-F1
#
_cell.length_a   1.000
_cell.length_b   1.000
_cell.length_c   1.000
_cell.angle_alpha   90.00
_cell.angle_beta   90.00
_cell.angle_gamma   90.00
#
_symmetry.space_group_name_H-M   'P 1'
#
loop_
_entity.id
_entity.type
_entity.pdbx_description
1 polymer ?
#
loop_
_entity_poly.entity_id
_entity_poly.type
_entity_poly.pdbx_seq_one_letter_code
_entity_poly.pdbx_strand_id
1 'polypeptide(L)'
;MGLAPGTASAAPVNPSDSQISAAEQARQAAAAQVGQVSAALAAAESAAANASAAANIALQDYEDAQAAYDEARAAAAAAAAAAAQAEVELQGGRDDVAAFARDSYMQGSTNAGALALMTSGGPAELLERAALLDAVGEHRVDVVAQLTVLEEQANAADEAAQVSVAQADTLKVEAATLLATAQEQESAARSQAGALAEQQEQYEAGLASAEQTLTALQGQRAAAEAAA
;
A
#
# COMPACT_ATOMS: atom_id res chain seq x y z
N MET A 1 7.73 -19.24 -95.56
CA MET A 1 8.32 -18.12 -94.80
C MET A 1 7.63 -18.07 -93.45
N GLY A 2 8.35 -18.43 -92.38
CA GLY A 2 7.83 -18.43 -91.01
C GLY A 2 8.91 -18.87 -90.03
N LEU A 3 9.94 -18.03 -89.86
CA LEU A 3 10.97 -18.22 -88.84
C LEU A 3 10.37 -17.75 -87.50
N ALA A 4 9.94 -18.69 -86.66
CA ALA A 4 9.63 -18.38 -85.27
C ALA A 4 10.95 -18.09 -84.54
N PRO A 5 11.08 -16.96 -83.82
CA PRO A 5 12.29 -16.66 -83.07
C PRO A 5 12.47 -17.72 -81.98
N GLY A 6 13.57 -18.46 -82.05
CA GLY A 6 13.98 -19.36 -80.98
C GLY A 6 14.22 -18.54 -79.73
N THR A 7 13.47 -18.82 -78.67
CA THR A 7 13.77 -18.30 -77.34
C THR A 7 15.19 -18.73 -77.00
N ALA A 8 16.12 -17.79 -76.99
CA ALA A 8 17.46 -18.01 -76.44
C ALA A 8 17.27 -18.34 -74.95
N SER A 9 17.19 -19.64 -74.64
CA SER A 9 17.26 -20.12 -73.27
C SER A 9 18.63 -19.74 -72.76
N ALA A 10 18.73 -18.67 -71.99
CA ALA A 10 19.93 -18.39 -71.22
C ALA A 10 20.22 -19.65 -70.39
N ALA A 11 21.43 -20.21 -70.52
CA ALA A 11 21.83 -21.35 -69.73
C ALA A 11 21.63 -21.03 -68.24
N PRO A 12 21.09 -21.97 -67.43
CA PRO A 12 20.93 -21.74 -66.01
C PRO A 12 22.26 -21.32 -65.39
N VAL A 13 22.26 -20.23 -64.60
CA VAL A 13 23.44 -19.83 -63.84
C VAL A 13 23.66 -20.88 -62.75
N ASN A 14 24.82 -21.56 -62.78
CA ASN A 14 25.18 -22.55 -61.77
C ASN A 14 25.90 -21.84 -60.59
N PRO A 15 25.29 -21.74 -59.40
CA PRO A 15 25.95 -21.16 -58.24
C PRO A 15 27.09 -22.05 -57.75
N SER A 16 28.16 -21.43 -57.25
CA SER A 16 29.35 -22.15 -56.74
C SER A 16 29.10 -22.77 -55.36
N ASP A 17 29.90 -23.79 -55.01
CA ASP A 17 29.93 -24.37 -53.66
C ASP A 17 30.14 -23.31 -52.57
N SER A 18 30.99 -22.31 -52.86
CA SER A 18 31.24 -21.20 -51.95
C SER A 18 30.02 -20.31 -51.71
N GLN A 19 29.17 -20.10 -52.73
CA GLN A 19 27.94 -19.33 -52.58
C GLN A 19 26.90 -20.06 -51.73
N ILE A 20 26.74 -21.37 -51.93
CA ILE A 20 25.84 -22.19 -51.11
C ILE A 20 26.34 -22.28 -49.67
N SER A 21 27.64 -22.56 -49.47
CA SER A 21 28.22 -22.61 -48.13
C SER A 21 28.09 -21.27 -47.39
N ALA A 22 28.28 -20.13 -48.08
CA ALA A 22 28.06 -18.81 -47.50
C ALA A 22 26.60 -18.59 -47.08
N ALA A 23 25.63 -19.03 -47.90
CA ALA A 23 24.20 -18.93 -47.57
C ALA A 23 23.82 -19.84 -46.38
N GLU A 24 24.39 -21.04 -46.28
CA GLU A 24 24.22 -21.93 -45.13
C GLU A 24 24.76 -21.31 -43.83
N GLN A 25 25.95 -20.72 -43.89
CA GLN A 25 26.55 -20.01 -42.76
C GLN A 25 25.68 -18.81 -42.33
N ALA A 26 25.16 -18.04 -43.29
CA ALA A 26 24.26 -16.92 -43.00
C ALA A 26 22.96 -17.40 -42.31
N ARG A 27 22.36 -18.49 -42.80
CA ARG A 27 21.18 -19.10 -42.15
C ARG A 27 21.48 -19.55 -40.72
N GLN A 28 22.60 -20.24 -40.50
CA GLN A 28 22.99 -20.71 -39.17
C GLN A 28 23.26 -19.53 -38.22
N ALA A 29 23.90 -18.46 -38.69
CA ALA A 29 24.10 -17.25 -37.91
C ALA A 29 22.77 -16.58 -37.52
N ALA A 30 21.83 -16.47 -38.46
CA ALA A 30 20.49 -15.93 -38.18
C ALA A 30 19.72 -16.80 -37.17
N ALA A 31 19.76 -18.13 -37.32
CA ALA A 31 19.13 -19.05 -36.37
C ALA A 31 19.74 -18.96 -34.96
N ALA A 32 21.06 -18.76 -34.86
CA ALA A 32 21.72 -18.54 -33.58
C ALA A 32 21.28 -17.21 -32.92
N GLN A 33 21.09 -16.15 -33.71
CA GLN A 33 20.57 -14.87 -33.21
C GLN A 33 19.13 -14.99 -32.71
N VAL A 34 18.26 -15.71 -33.43
CA VAL A 34 16.90 -16.03 -32.98
C VAL A 34 16.95 -16.79 -31.64
N GLY A 35 17.76 -17.84 -31.54
CA GLY A 35 17.88 -18.59 -30.28
C GLY A 35 18.36 -17.73 -29.10
N GLN A 36 19.30 -16.81 -29.33
CA GLN A 36 19.78 -15.89 -28.29
C GLN A 36 18.71 -14.91 -27.83
N VAL A 37 17.97 -14.28 -28.76
CA VAL A 37 16.93 -13.32 -28.40
C VAL A 37 15.72 -14.01 -27.77
N SER A 38 15.34 -15.21 -28.20
CA SER A 38 14.26 -15.98 -27.57
C SER A 38 14.60 -16.33 -26.11
N ALA A 39 15.85 -16.70 -25.84
CA ALA A 39 16.31 -16.94 -24.47
C ALA A 39 16.29 -15.67 -23.60
N ALA A 40 16.72 -14.53 -24.18
CA ALA A 40 16.67 -13.24 -23.50
C ALA A 40 15.22 -12.78 -23.24
N LEU A 41 14.32 -12.98 -24.20
CA LEU A 41 12.90 -12.67 -24.07
C LEU A 41 12.26 -13.49 -22.94
N ALA A 42 12.47 -14.80 -22.92
CA ALA A 42 11.94 -15.66 -21.85
C ALA A 42 12.43 -15.23 -20.45
N ALA A 43 13.69 -14.80 -20.33
CA ALA A 43 14.22 -14.24 -19.10
C ALA A 43 13.55 -12.90 -18.72
N ALA A 44 13.33 -12.01 -19.71
CA ALA A 44 12.67 -10.73 -19.50
C ALA A 44 11.18 -10.89 -19.14
N GLU A 45 10.46 -11.83 -19.75
CA GLU A 45 9.07 -12.15 -19.41
C GLU A 45 8.95 -12.68 -17.97
N SER A 46 9.87 -13.54 -17.56
CA SER A 46 9.95 -14.02 -16.16
C SER A 46 10.23 -12.86 -15.19
N ALA A 47 11.15 -11.95 -15.53
CA ALA A 47 11.41 -10.75 -14.74
C ALA A 47 10.18 -9.84 -14.65
N ALA A 48 9.45 -9.64 -15.76
CA ALA A 48 8.21 -8.87 -15.78
C ALA A 48 7.11 -9.50 -14.92
N ALA A 49 6.97 -10.83 -14.95
CA ALA A 49 6.01 -11.54 -14.10
C ALA A 49 6.36 -11.40 -12.61
N ASN A 50 7.64 -11.51 -12.25
CA ASN A 50 8.11 -11.31 -10.88
C ASN A 50 7.90 -9.87 -10.40
N ALA A 51 8.20 -8.88 -11.25
CA ALA A 51 7.96 -7.47 -10.95
C ALA A 51 6.47 -7.17 -10.77
N SER A 52 5.60 -7.80 -11.58
CA SER A 52 4.15 -7.70 -11.42
C SER A 52 3.67 -8.30 -10.10
N ALA A 53 4.19 -9.46 -9.70
CA ALA A 53 3.88 -10.05 -8.40
C ALA A 53 4.33 -9.14 -7.24
N ALA A 54 5.53 -8.54 -7.34
CA ALA A 54 6.03 -7.60 -6.34
C ALA A 54 5.16 -6.33 -6.25
N ALA A 55 4.71 -5.79 -7.39
CA ALA A 55 3.80 -4.65 -7.42
C ALA A 55 2.44 -4.95 -6.77
N ASN A 56 1.89 -6.15 -6.98
CA ASN A 56 0.66 -6.57 -6.33
C ASN A 56 0.82 -6.74 -4.81
N ILE A 57 1.95 -7.28 -4.35
CA ILE A 57 2.25 -7.37 -2.91
C ILE A 57 2.36 -5.96 -2.31
N ALA A 58 3.10 -5.06 -2.96
CA ALA A 58 3.23 -3.68 -2.48
C ALA A 58 1.89 -2.92 -2.50
N LEU A 59 0.98 -3.26 -3.40
CA LEU A 59 -0.38 -2.70 -3.42
C LEU A 59 -1.17 -3.18 -2.21
N GLN A 60 -1.11 -4.47 -1.90
CA GLN A 60 -1.76 -5.03 -0.72
C GLN A 60 -1.21 -4.41 0.58
N ASP A 61 0.11 -4.28 0.69
CA ASP A 61 0.75 -3.64 1.85
C ASP A 61 0.29 -2.17 2.01
N TYR A 62 0.12 -1.45 0.90
CA TYR A 62 -0.41 -0.09 0.91
C TYR A 62 -1.87 -0.04 1.37
N GLU A 63 -2.72 -0.94 0.87
CA GLU A 63 -4.13 -1.03 1.27
C GLU A 63 -4.28 -1.36 2.77
N ASP A 64 -3.46 -2.28 3.28
CA ASP A 64 -3.41 -2.63 4.71
C ASP A 64 -2.94 -1.45 5.56
N ALA A 65 -1.89 -0.74 5.14
CA ALA A 65 -1.40 0.46 5.82
C ALA A 65 -2.44 1.59 5.82
N GLN A 66 -3.19 1.75 4.73
CA GLN A 66 -4.28 2.71 4.66
C GLN A 66 -5.43 2.35 5.62
N ALA A 67 -5.81 1.08 5.70
CA ALA A 67 -6.84 0.62 6.63
C ALA A 67 -6.42 0.86 8.09
N ALA A 68 -5.16 0.54 8.44
CA ALA A 68 -4.60 0.79 9.76
C ALA A 68 -4.59 2.29 10.11
N TYR A 69 -4.27 3.15 9.14
CA TYR A 69 -4.35 4.61 9.31
C TYR A 69 -5.78 5.09 9.61
N ASP A 70 -6.76 4.60 8.86
CA ASP A 70 -8.16 4.99 9.04
C ASP A 70 -8.70 4.51 10.40
N GLU A 71 -8.31 3.30 10.84
CA GLU A 71 -8.61 2.79 12.18
C GLU A 71 -7.97 3.63 13.29
N ALA A 72 -6.67 3.94 13.17
CA ALA A 72 -5.96 4.77 14.14
C ALA A 72 -6.60 6.17 14.24
N ARG A 73 -7.02 6.74 13.12
CA ARG A 73 -7.69 8.05 13.09
C ARG A 73 -9.05 8.01 13.77
N ALA A 74 -9.82 6.94 13.57
CA ALA A 74 -11.09 6.76 14.26
C ALA A 74 -10.89 6.60 15.78
N ALA A 75 -9.88 5.83 16.20
CA ALA A 75 -9.52 5.68 17.61
C ALA A 75 -9.09 7.00 18.25
N ALA A 76 -8.28 7.82 17.55
CA ALA A 76 -7.89 9.14 18.02
C ALA A 76 -9.07 10.10 18.16
N ALA A 77 -10.01 10.10 17.21
CA ALA A 77 -11.22 10.91 17.33
C ALA A 77 -12.09 10.49 18.53
N ALA A 78 -12.20 9.18 18.79
CA ALA A 78 -12.93 8.67 19.95
C ALA A 78 -12.24 9.02 21.28
N ALA A 79 -10.91 8.91 21.34
CA ALA A 79 -10.13 9.26 22.52
C ALA A 79 -10.22 10.76 22.85
N ALA A 80 -10.09 11.63 21.84
CA ALA A 80 -10.27 13.08 22.00
C ALA A 80 -11.68 13.44 22.51
N ALA A 81 -12.72 12.76 22.02
CA ALA A 81 -14.08 12.97 22.50
C ALA A 81 -14.27 12.51 23.96
N ALA A 82 -13.66 11.39 24.35
CA ALA A 82 -13.68 10.90 25.72
C ALA A 82 -12.94 11.84 26.68
N ALA A 83 -11.78 12.37 26.27
CA ALA A 83 -11.03 13.36 27.04
C ALA A 83 -11.83 14.64 27.27
N ALA A 84 -12.44 15.19 26.22
CA ALA A 84 -13.30 16.37 26.35
C ALA A 84 -14.51 16.14 27.27
N GLN A 85 -15.11 14.94 27.22
CA GLN A 85 -16.22 14.60 28.11
C GLN A 85 -15.77 14.49 29.58
N ALA A 86 -14.62 13.86 29.83
CA ALA A 86 -14.07 13.71 31.18
C ALA A 86 -13.74 15.09 31.80
N GLU A 87 -13.21 16.03 31.01
CA GLU A 87 -12.95 17.40 31.46
C GLU A 87 -14.24 18.13 31.88
N VAL A 88 -15.32 17.98 31.09
CA VAL A 88 -16.64 18.54 31.42
C VAL A 88 -17.21 17.93 32.70
N GLU A 89 -17.13 16.61 32.87
CA GLU A 89 -17.63 15.93 34.07
C GLU A 89 -16.84 16.32 35.32
N LEU A 90 -15.52 16.44 35.21
CA LEU A 90 -14.67 16.88 36.30
C LEU A 90 -14.98 18.32 36.73
N GLN A 91 -15.17 19.22 35.77
CA GLN A 91 -15.57 20.59 36.08
C GLN A 91 -16.94 20.63 36.80
N GLY A 92 -17.91 19.85 36.33
CA GLY A 92 -19.20 19.70 37.01
C GLY A 92 -19.07 19.17 38.44
N GLY A 93 -18.24 18.13 38.65
CA GLY A 93 -17.95 17.60 39.98
C GLY A 93 -17.29 18.61 40.92
N ARG A 94 -16.35 19.41 40.41
CA ARG A 94 -15.70 20.49 41.17
C ARG A 94 -16.69 21.59 41.55
N ASP A 95 -17.58 21.98 40.64
CA ASP A 95 -18.61 22.99 40.91
C ASP A 95 -19.61 22.51 41.98
N ASP A 96 -19.98 21.23 41.95
CA ASP A 96 -20.82 20.58 42.96
C ASP A 96 -20.19 20.58 44.36
N VAL A 97 -18.89 20.27 44.45
CA VAL A 97 -18.13 20.34 45.72
C VAL A 97 -18.05 21.78 46.22
N ALA A 98 -17.79 22.75 45.34
CA ALA A 98 -17.73 24.17 45.71
C ALA A 98 -19.08 24.71 46.20
N ALA A 99 -20.18 24.33 45.54
CA ALA A 99 -21.54 24.69 45.95
C ALA A 99 -21.88 24.11 47.34
N PHE A 100 -21.57 22.83 47.57
CA PHE A 100 -21.78 22.19 48.87
C PHE A 100 -20.98 22.87 49.99
N ALA A 101 -19.71 23.19 49.76
CA ALA A 101 -18.87 23.87 50.74
C ALA A 101 -19.43 25.26 51.10
N ARG A 102 -19.88 26.02 50.09
CA ARG A 102 -20.53 27.32 50.29
C ARG A 102 -21.82 27.21 51.09
N ASP A 103 -22.71 26.30 50.71
CA ASP A 103 -24.00 26.11 51.38
C ASP A 103 -23.81 25.63 52.82
N SER A 104 -22.82 24.76 53.07
CA SER A 104 -22.45 24.31 54.41
C SER A 104 -21.88 25.45 55.26
N TYR A 105 -21.02 26.29 54.70
CA TYR A 105 -20.50 27.48 55.38
C TYR A 105 -21.61 28.50 55.67
N MET A 106 -22.50 28.74 54.71
CA MET A 106 -23.64 29.63 54.90
C MET A 106 -24.58 29.09 55.97
N GLN A 107 -25.00 27.83 55.93
CA GLN A 107 -25.85 27.24 56.97
C GLN A 107 -25.15 27.16 58.34
N GLY A 108 -23.83 26.98 58.37
CA GLY A 108 -23.02 27.02 59.59
C GLY A 108 -22.86 28.42 60.18
N SER A 109 -22.71 29.46 59.34
CA SER A 109 -22.56 30.86 59.77
C SER A 109 -23.89 31.59 59.98
N THR A 110 -24.96 31.17 59.32
CA THR A 110 -26.34 31.69 59.50
C THR A 110 -27.16 30.89 60.50
N ASN A 111 -26.53 29.97 61.25
CA ASN A 111 -27.20 29.25 62.31
C ASN A 111 -27.46 30.16 63.54
N ALA A 112 -28.43 31.06 63.39
CA ALA A 112 -29.26 31.54 64.49
C ALA A 112 -29.96 30.36 65.22
N GLY A 113 -29.93 29.15 64.63
CA GLY A 113 -30.37 27.90 65.25
C GLY A 113 -29.50 27.40 66.40
N ALA A 114 -28.27 27.90 66.61
CA ALA A 114 -27.56 27.66 67.88
C ALA A 114 -28.34 28.25 69.09
N LEU A 115 -29.18 29.26 68.85
CA LEU A 115 -30.11 29.82 69.84
C LEU A 115 -31.51 29.16 69.80
N ALA A 116 -31.93 28.53 68.68
CA ALA A 116 -33.21 27.82 68.57
C ALA A 116 -33.16 26.36 69.07
N LEU A 117 -31.99 25.71 69.00
CA LEU A 117 -31.76 24.32 69.43
C LEU A 117 -31.77 24.12 70.95
N MET A 118 -31.83 25.21 71.73
CA MET A 118 -32.12 25.14 73.17
C MET A 118 -33.56 24.65 73.44
N THR A 119 -34.44 24.55 72.42
CA THR A 119 -35.89 24.42 72.67
C THR A 119 -36.63 23.23 72.04
N SER A 120 -36.09 22.40 71.12
CA SER A 120 -36.93 21.30 70.56
C SER A 120 -36.28 20.11 69.82
N GLY A 121 -34.96 19.90 69.80
CA GLY A 121 -34.35 18.70 69.20
C GLY A 121 -33.23 18.14 70.10
N GLY A 122 -33.22 16.83 70.35
CA GLY A 122 -32.26 16.21 71.27
C GLY A 122 -30.84 16.11 70.68
N PRO A 123 -29.78 15.94 71.50
CA PRO A 123 -28.40 15.80 71.03
C PRO A 123 -28.17 14.61 70.09
N ALA A 124 -29.04 13.60 70.11
CA ALA A 124 -28.98 12.46 69.19
C ALA A 124 -29.31 12.85 67.73
N GLU A 125 -30.30 13.71 67.51
CA GLU A 125 -30.72 14.15 66.17
C GLU A 125 -29.68 15.08 65.51
N LEU A 126 -28.89 15.81 66.30
CA LEU A 126 -27.76 16.59 65.80
C LEU A 126 -26.61 15.73 65.32
N LEU A 127 -26.30 14.64 66.04
CA LEU A 127 -25.27 13.69 65.65
C LEU A 127 -25.66 12.92 64.38
N GLU A 128 -26.94 12.53 64.28
CA GLU A 128 -27.46 11.85 63.09
C GLU A 128 -27.41 12.75 61.84
N ARG A 129 -27.76 14.04 61.98
CA ARG A 129 -27.63 15.01 60.88
C ARG A 129 -26.18 15.31 60.51
N ALA A 130 -25.27 15.37 61.49
CA ALA A 130 -23.85 15.56 61.24
C ALA A 130 -23.25 14.36 60.50
N ALA A 131 -23.58 13.13 60.90
CA ALA A 131 -23.13 11.90 60.24
C ALA A 131 -23.63 11.80 58.79
N LEU A 132 -24.88 12.21 58.51
CA LEU A 132 -25.41 12.21 57.14
C LEU A 132 -24.73 13.24 56.24
N LEU A 133 -24.41 14.43 56.76
CA LEU A 133 -23.69 15.47 56.01
C LEU A 133 -22.23 15.09 55.76
N ASP A 134 -21.58 14.44 56.73
CA ASP A 134 -20.22 13.91 56.61
C ASP A 134 -20.16 12.83 55.52
N ALA A 135 -21.09 11.87 55.54
CA ALA A 135 -21.20 10.82 54.52
C ALA A 135 -21.48 11.37 53.11
N VAL A 136 -22.29 12.43 52.97
CA VAL A 136 -22.54 13.08 51.68
C VAL A 136 -21.32 13.88 51.20
N GLY A 137 -20.58 14.51 52.11
CA GLY A 137 -19.33 15.21 51.82
C GLY A 137 -18.24 14.26 51.33
N GLU A 138 -18.03 13.16 52.04
CA GLU A 138 -17.08 12.09 51.69
C GLU A 138 -17.39 11.51 50.31
N HIS A 139 -18.66 11.15 50.05
CA HIS A 139 -19.08 10.61 48.77
C HIS A 139 -18.80 11.56 47.58
N ARG A 140 -18.97 12.87 47.75
CA ARG A 140 -18.70 13.84 46.68
C ARG A 140 -17.21 14.02 46.41
N VAL A 141 -16.37 13.97 47.45
CA VAL A 141 -14.91 14.00 47.30
C VAL A 141 -14.43 12.76 46.56
N ASP A 142 -14.98 11.58 46.88
CA ASP A 142 -14.69 10.33 46.19
C ASP A 142 -15.04 10.39 44.70
N VAL A 143 -16.21 10.96 44.36
CA VAL A 143 -16.64 11.14 42.96
C VAL A 143 -15.67 12.07 42.20
N VAL A 144 -15.25 13.19 42.77
CA VAL A 144 -14.27 14.09 42.11
C VAL A 144 -12.91 13.41 41.96
N ALA A 145 -12.46 12.64 42.95
CA ALA A 145 -11.23 11.86 42.85
C ALA A 145 -11.32 10.83 41.71
N GLN A 146 -12.44 10.11 41.61
CA GLN A 146 -12.70 9.15 40.53
C GLN A 146 -12.72 9.82 39.15
N LEU A 147 -13.37 10.98 39.02
CA LEU A 147 -13.41 11.75 37.77
C LEU A 147 -12.03 12.26 37.36
N THR A 148 -11.19 12.67 38.32
CA THR A 148 -9.81 13.10 38.03
C THR A 148 -8.99 11.94 37.47
N VAL A 149 -9.13 10.72 38.02
CA VAL A 149 -8.47 9.52 37.48
C VAL A 149 -8.97 9.21 36.06
N LEU A 150 -10.27 9.37 35.79
CA LEU A 150 -10.84 9.17 34.46
C LEU A 150 -10.34 10.21 33.44
N GLU A 151 -10.19 11.48 33.84
CA GLU A 151 -9.59 12.54 33.02
C GLU A 151 -8.13 12.18 32.64
N GLU A 152 -7.31 11.79 33.61
CA GLU A 152 -5.92 11.36 33.35
C GLU A 152 -5.85 10.17 32.39
N GLN A 153 -6.72 9.18 32.56
CA GLN A 153 -6.81 8.02 31.67
C GLN A 153 -7.25 8.41 30.26
N ALA A 154 -8.21 9.34 30.14
CA ALA A 154 -8.71 9.80 28.85
C ALA A 154 -7.65 10.62 28.09
N ASN A 155 -6.92 11.49 28.78
CA ASN A 155 -5.80 12.26 28.21
C ASN A 155 -4.66 11.33 27.77
N ALA A 156 -4.30 10.34 28.59
CA ALA A 156 -3.29 9.35 28.21
C ALA A 156 -3.72 8.52 26.98
N ALA A 157 -5.01 8.18 26.88
CA ALA A 157 -5.55 7.49 25.72
C ALA A 157 -5.53 8.37 24.45
N ASP A 158 -5.82 9.67 24.58
CA ASP A 158 -5.73 10.62 23.46
C ASP A 158 -4.30 10.77 22.95
N GLU A 159 -3.33 10.96 23.84
CA GLU A 159 -1.91 11.04 23.47
C GLU A 159 -1.43 9.75 22.78
N ALA A 160 -1.78 8.59 23.33
CA ALA A 160 -1.44 7.29 22.74
C ALA A 160 -2.07 7.12 21.34
N ALA A 161 -3.31 7.58 21.16
CA ALA A 161 -3.99 7.51 19.87
C ALA A 161 -3.38 8.46 18.84
N GLN A 162 -2.98 9.67 19.23
CA GLN A 162 -2.26 10.60 18.35
C GLN A 162 -0.91 10.02 17.89
N VAL A 163 -0.17 9.38 18.79
CA VAL A 163 1.07 8.67 18.44
C VAL A 163 0.79 7.53 17.44
N SER A 164 -0.27 6.76 17.66
CA SER A 164 -0.68 5.68 16.75
C SER A 164 -1.02 6.20 15.34
N VAL A 165 -1.73 7.33 15.24
CA VAL A 165 -2.02 7.98 13.96
C VAL A 165 -0.73 8.40 13.24
N ALA A 166 0.21 9.02 13.95
CA ALA A 166 1.48 9.45 13.35
C ALA A 166 2.32 8.27 12.85
N GLN A 167 2.34 7.16 13.59
CA GLN A 167 2.99 5.93 13.17
C GLN A 167 2.31 5.33 11.94
N ALA A 168 0.98 5.25 11.93
CA ALA A 168 0.23 4.71 10.80
C ALA A 168 0.39 5.59 9.54
N ASP A 169 0.45 6.91 9.68
CA ASP A 169 0.71 7.84 8.57
C ASP A 169 2.10 7.59 7.96
N THR A 170 3.11 7.39 8.80
CA THR A 170 4.47 7.06 8.36
C THR A 170 4.49 5.76 7.56
N LEU A 171 3.88 4.71 8.09
CA LEU A 171 3.78 3.40 7.42
C LEU A 171 3.03 3.50 6.09
N LYS A 172 1.96 4.29 6.03
CA LYS A 172 1.20 4.53 4.79
C LYS A 172 2.05 5.23 3.73
N VAL A 173 2.85 6.23 4.10
CA VAL A 173 3.77 6.92 3.18
C VAL A 173 4.88 5.99 2.69
N GLU A 174 5.45 5.17 3.58
CA GLU A 174 6.45 4.17 3.23
C GLU A 174 5.87 3.14 2.24
N ALA A 175 4.69 2.60 2.53
CA ALA A 175 4.01 1.65 1.65
C ALA A 175 3.66 2.26 0.28
N ALA A 176 3.21 3.52 0.24
CA ALA A 176 2.97 4.23 -1.01
C ALA A 176 4.25 4.38 -1.86
N THR A 177 5.38 4.64 -1.21
CA THR A 177 6.69 4.77 -1.88
C THR A 177 7.15 3.43 -2.44
N LEU A 178 6.98 2.35 -1.68
CA LEU A 178 7.28 0.99 -2.13
C LEU A 178 6.40 0.58 -3.32
N LEU A 179 5.10 0.87 -3.26
CA LEU A 179 4.17 0.62 -4.36
C LEU A 179 4.59 1.36 -5.64
N ALA A 180 4.88 2.66 -5.55
CA ALA A 180 5.32 3.44 -6.70
C ALA A 180 6.61 2.87 -7.32
N THR A 181 7.57 2.49 -6.48
CA THR A 181 8.83 1.87 -6.92
C THR A 181 8.59 0.52 -7.60
N ALA A 182 7.71 -0.32 -7.05
CA ALA A 182 7.39 -1.62 -7.63
C ALA A 182 6.65 -1.49 -8.99
N GLN A 183 5.74 -0.53 -9.11
CA GLN A 183 5.05 -0.23 -10.38
C GLN A 183 6.01 0.28 -11.45
N GLU A 184 6.99 1.11 -11.08
CA GLU A 184 8.03 1.56 -12.01
C GLU A 184 8.89 0.39 -12.51
N GLN A 185 9.30 -0.51 -11.61
CA GLN A 185 10.06 -1.71 -11.97
C GLN A 185 9.25 -2.64 -12.88
N GLU A 186 7.95 -2.84 -12.61
CA GLU A 186 7.06 -3.62 -13.45
C GLU A 186 6.96 -3.04 -14.86
N SER A 187 6.73 -1.72 -14.96
CA SER A 187 6.64 -1.02 -16.24
C SER A 187 7.94 -1.14 -17.03
N ALA A 188 9.09 -0.94 -16.38
CA ALA A 188 10.40 -1.08 -17.00
C ALA A 188 10.66 -2.50 -17.51
N ALA A 189 10.33 -3.53 -16.70
CA ALA A 189 10.49 -4.93 -17.09
C ALA A 189 9.60 -5.32 -18.28
N ARG A 190 8.35 -4.85 -18.29
CA ARG A 190 7.42 -5.06 -19.42
C ARG A 190 7.92 -4.38 -20.70
N SER A 191 8.43 -3.16 -20.59
CA SER A 191 9.02 -2.43 -21.72
C SER A 191 10.21 -3.17 -22.31
N GLN A 192 11.11 -3.69 -21.46
CA GLN A 192 12.25 -4.50 -21.89
C GLN A 192 11.82 -5.79 -22.61
N ALA A 193 10.82 -6.50 -22.08
CA ALA A 193 10.28 -7.68 -22.74
C ALA A 193 9.67 -7.33 -24.11
N GLY A 194 8.94 -6.22 -24.21
CA GLY A 194 8.41 -5.71 -25.49
C GLY A 194 9.51 -5.43 -26.52
N ALA A 195 10.58 -4.74 -26.13
CA ALA A 195 11.70 -4.46 -27.02
C ALA A 195 12.41 -5.74 -27.52
N LEU A 196 12.52 -6.77 -26.67
CA LEU A 196 13.09 -8.07 -27.06
C LEU A 196 12.15 -8.85 -27.99
N ALA A 197 10.83 -8.75 -27.79
CA ALA A 197 9.86 -9.34 -28.68
C ALA A 197 9.94 -8.73 -30.09
N GLU A 198 10.05 -7.40 -30.19
CA GLU A 198 10.27 -6.70 -31.46
C GLU A 198 11.59 -7.12 -32.13
N GLN A 199 12.66 -7.29 -31.34
CA GLN A 199 13.96 -7.77 -31.86
C GLN A 199 13.88 -9.21 -32.36
N GLN A 200 13.10 -10.08 -31.69
CA GLN A 200 12.86 -11.44 -32.13
C GLN A 200 12.17 -11.48 -33.49
N GLU A 201 11.11 -10.69 -33.70
CA GLU A 201 10.45 -10.61 -35.01
C GLU A 201 11.41 -10.19 -36.13
N GLN A 202 12.32 -9.24 -35.85
CA GLN A 202 13.33 -8.80 -36.82
C GLN A 202 14.32 -9.93 -37.16
N TYR A 203 14.80 -10.69 -36.17
CA TYR A 203 15.71 -11.81 -36.42
C TYR A 203 15.03 -13.00 -37.10
N GLU A 204 13.76 -13.28 -36.78
CA GLU A 204 12.97 -14.30 -37.47
C GLU A 204 12.75 -13.94 -38.94
N ALA A 205 12.46 -12.67 -39.26
CA ALA A 205 12.37 -12.20 -40.64
C ALA A 205 13.73 -12.35 -41.38
N GLY A 206 14.83 -12.05 -40.69
CA GLY A 206 16.19 -12.26 -41.21
C GLY A 206 16.50 -13.74 -41.51
N LEU A 207 16.10 -14.64 -40.61
CA LEU A 207 16.23 -16.09 -40.80
C LEU A 207 15.42 -16.57 -42.01
N ALA A 208 14.15 -16.17 -42.12
CA ALA A 208 13.29 -16.54 -43.25
C ALA A 208 13.89 -16.08 -44.60
N SER A 209 14.47 -14.88 -44.65
CA SER A 209 15.17 -14.37 -45.84
C SER A 209 16.41 -15.19 -46.20
N ALA A 210 17.21 -15.60 -45.19
CA ALA A 210 18.37 -16.45 -45.39
C ALA A 210 17.98 -17.85 -45.89
N GLU A 211 16.90 -18.43 -45.35
CA GLU A 211 16.34 -19.71 -45.79
C GLU A 211 15.84 -19.66 -47.24
N GLN A 212 15.14 -18.58 -47.61
CA GLN A 212 14.68 -18.37 -48.98
C GLN A 212 15.87 -18.27 -49.96
N THR A 213 16.92 -17.53 -49.57
CA THR A 213 18.14 -17.38 -50.38
C THR A 213 18.85 -18.72 -50.58
N LEU A 214 19.01 -19.50 -49.52
CA LEU A 214 19.63 -20.83 -49.60
C LEU A 214 18.81 -21.76 -50.51
N THR A 215 17.50 -21.79 -50.34
CA THR A 215 16.59 -22.62 -51.15
C THR A 215 16.65 -22.21 -52.63
N ALA A 216 16.71 -20.90 -52.92
CA ALA A 216 16.84 -20.41 -54.29
C ALA A 216 18.16 -20.83 -54.95
N LEU A 217 19.28 -20.72 -54.23
CA LEU A 217 20.60 -21.16 -54.73
C LEU A 217 20.65 -22.68 -54.98
N GLN A 218 20.11 -23.47 -54.06
CA GLN A 218 20.01 -24.93 -54.22
C GLN A 218 19.13 -25.30 -55.43
N GLY A 219 18.01 -24.60 -55.62
CA GLY A 219 17.15 -24.78 -56.79
C GLY A 219 17.83 -24.43 -58.11
N GLN A 220 18.59 -23.33 -58.16
CA GLN A 220 19.36 -22.95 -59.36
C GLN A 220 20.42 -23.99 -59.72
N ARG A 221 21.12 -24.53 -58.71
CA ARG A 221 22.10 -25.61 -58.92
C ARG A 221 21.46 -26.88 -59.48
N ALA A 222 20.37 -27.34 -58.88
CA ALA A 222 19.65 -28.51 -59.36
C ALA A 222 19.16 -28.34 -60.81
N ALA A 223 18.71 -27.14 -61.19
CA ALA A 223 18.30 -26.83 -62.55
C ALA A 223 19.48 -26.81 -63.54
N ALA A 224 20.64 -26.29 -63.12
CA ALA A 224 21.86 -26.31 -63.94
C ALA A 224 22.38 -27.75 -64.15
N GLU A 225 22.33 -28.58 -63.11
CA GLU A 225 22.71 -29.99 -63.17
C GLU A 225 21.77 -30.82 -64.05
N ALA A 226 20.46 -30.52 -64.07
CA ALA A 226 19.49 -31.18 -64.94
C ALA A 226 19.59 -30.76 -66.42
N ALA A 227 20.21 -29.62 -66.70
CA ALA A 227 20.39 -29.08 -68.05
C ALA A 227 21.76 -29.44 -68.67
N ALA A 228 22.66 -30.04 -67.89
CA ALA A 228 24.00 -30.51 -68.31
C ALA A 228 23.96 -31.96 -68.82
#